data_AF-A0A0L0FC92-F1
#
_entry.id   AF-A0A0L0FC92-F1
#
_cell.length_a   1.000
_cell.length_b   1.000
_cell.length_c   1.000
_cell.angle_alpha   90.00
_cell.angle_beta   90.00
_cell.angle_gamma   90.00
#
_symmetry.space_group_name_H-M   'P 1'
#
loop_
_entity.id
_entity.type
_entity.pdbx_description
1 polymer ?
#
loop_
_entity_poly.entity_id
_entity_poly.type
_entity_poly.pdbx_seq_one_letter_code
_entity_poly.pdbx_strand_id
1 'polypeptide(L)'
;ARSTGETVSYLRTVPNLEIWEVPKLFSVDTDEVLGAVAEAVPNLRKIDLRHNTCMDADQVDALCRQLPIRAVAMRTYLPIDVSQLTELRISDEVSTLPTLSSDTLEIVSARFTHSVQGLLDSCPRLCELRLPGVQLNERLRSTSLRTLGVCDITEERALELCPNLHTLHL
;
A
#
# COMPACT_ATOMS: atom_id res chain seq x y z
N ALA A 1 23.20 10.53 -7.40
CA ALA A 1 22.48 9.82 -6.31
C ALA A 1 23.22 10.12 -5.03
N ARG A 2 22.52 10.30 -3.90
CA ARG A 2 23.21 10.24 -2.60
C ARG A 2 23.61 8.80 -2.36
N SER A 3 24.77 8.56 -1.77
CA SER A 3 25.11 7.21 -1.29
C SER A 3 24.14 6.79 -0.17
N THR A 4 24.09 5.49 0.12
CA THR A 4 23.30 4.94 1.23
C THR A 4 23.67 5.61 2.56
N GLY A 5 24.96 5.82 2.81
CA GLY A 5 25.46 6.50 4.02
C GLY A 5 25.12 8.00 4.09
N GLU A 6 25.14 8.71 2.96
CA GLU A 6 24.69 10.11 2.89
C GLU A 6 23.19 10.24 3.15
N THR A 7 22.40 9.26 2.71
CA THR A 7 20.95 9.25 2.93
C THR A 7 20.63 9.07 4.42
N VAL A 8 21.26 8.10 5.08
CA VAL A 8 21.11 7.90 6.53
C VAL A 8 21.55 9.15 7.30
N SER A 9 22.69 9.74 6.94
CA SER A 9 23.20 10.96 7.57
C SER A 9 22.22 12.13 7.44
N TYR A 10 21.58 12.26 6.28
CA TYR A 10 20.53 13.25 6.07
C TYR A 10 19.27 12.95 6.89
N LEU A 11 18.82 11.69 6.94
CA LEU A 11 17.64 11.31 7.72
C LEU A 11 17.80 11.64 9.21
N ARG A 12 19.02 11.52 9.75
CA ARG A 12 19.33 11.93 11.14
C ARG A 12 19.12 13.43 11.41
N THR A 13 19.11 14.27 10.37
CA THR A 13 18.80 15.71 10.51
C THR A 13 17.30 15.99 10.61
N VAL A 14 16.45 14.98 10.33
CA VAL A 14 14.99 15.08 10.34
C VAL A 14 14.35 13.95 11.17
N PRO A 15 14.65 13.83 12.47
CA PRO A 15 14.22 12.69 13.30
C PRO A 15 12.70 12.56 13.49
N ASN A 16 11.95 13.63 13.23
CA ASN A 16 10.48 13.64 13.27
C ASN A 16 9.85 13.32 11.91
N LEU A 17 10.63 12.81 10.94
CA LEU A 17 10.10 12.44 9.64
C LEU A 17 9.10 11.28 9.77
N GLU A 18 7.89 11.53 9.29
CA GLU A 18 6.79 10.55 9.33
C GLU A 18 6.53 9.90 7.98
N ILE A 19 6.86 10.61 6.89
CA ILE A 19 6.66 10.18 5.52
C ILE A 19 8.00 10.33 4.81
N TRP A 20 8.48 9.23 4.22
CA TRP A 20 9.69 9.24 3.45
C TRP A 20 9.42 8.92 1.99
N GLU A 21 9.61 9.92 1.13
CA GLU A 21 9.71 9.73 -0.31
C GLU A 21 11.11 9.19 -0.64
N VAL A 22 11.17 7.90 -0.97
CA VAL A 22 12.44 7.22 -1.17
C VAL A 22 13.05 7.68 -2.49
N PRO A 23 14.29 8.19 -2.48
CA PRO A 23 14.94 8.65 -3.69
C PRO A 23 15.00 7.55 -4.77
N LYS A 24 14.92 7.97 -6.03
CA LYS A 24 14.88 7.06 -7.19
C LYS A 24 15.95 5.97 -7.20
N LEU A 25 17.15 6.34 -6.77
CA LEU A 25 18.37 5.53 -6.84
C LEU A 25 18.81 5.00 -5.46
N PHE A 26 17.95 5.10 -4.45
CA PHE A 26 18.24 4.52 -3.14
C PHE A 26 17.99 3.00 -3.21
N SER A 27 18.95 2.22 -2.74
CA SER A 27 18.84 0.78 -2.51
C SER A 27 19.17 0.46 -1.06
N VAL A 28 18.66 -0.67 -0.59
CA VAL A 28 18.98 -1.21 0.72
C VAL A 28 19.93 -2.38 0.52
N ASP A 29 21.21 -2.15 0.81
CA ASP A 29 22.23 -3.16 0.50
C ASP A 29 22.39 -4.17 1.65
N THR A 30 22.03 -3.81 2.89
CA THR A 30 22.14 -4.66 4.09
C THR A 30 21.08 -4.30 5.15
N ASP A 31 20.80 -5.23 6.06
CA ASP A 31 19.95 -5.00 7.25
C ASP A 31 20.49 -3.90 8.17
N GLU A 32 21.82 -3.71 8.22
CA GLU A 32 22.45 -2.66 9.01
C GLU A 32 22.02 -1.25 8.55
N VAL A 33 21.80 -1.07 7.24
CA VAL A 33 21.30 0.19 6.68
C VAL A 33 19.89 0.46 7.18
N LEU A 34 19.03 -0.56 7.21
CA LEU A 34 17.65 -0.43 7.70
C LEU A 34 17.61 -0.11 9.19
N GLY A 35 18.45 -0.75 10.00
CA GLY A 35 18.62 -0.41 11.41
C GLY A 35 19.02 1.06 11.59
N ALA A 36 19.98 1.53 10.80
CA ALA A 36 20.42 2.93 10.85
C ALA A 36 19.34 3.91 10.38
N VAL A 37 18.48 3.53 9.41
CA VAL A 37 17.31 4.31 9.01
C VAL A 37 16.28 4.35 10.14
N ALA A 38 15.96 3.21 10.75
CA ALA A 38 14.99 3.12 11.85
C ALA A 38 15.39 4.01 13.03
N GLU A 39 16.69 4.01 13.40
CA GLU A 39 17.23 4.88 14.44
C GLU A 39 17.20 6.36 14.05
N ALA A 40 17.45 6.67 12.78
CA ALA A 40 17.47 8.05 12.28
C ALA A 40 16.08 8.68 12.23
N VAL A 41 15.05 7.90 11.90
CA VAL A 41 13.65 8.35 11.73
C VAL A 41 12.68 7.43 12.48
N PRO A 42 12.69 7.44 13.83
CA PRO A 42 11.91 6.50 14.64
C PRO A 42 10.39 6.70 14.51
N ASN A 43 9.94 7.85 14.02
CA ASN A 43 8.52 8.18 13.81
C ASN A 43 8.03 7.87 12.39
N LEU A 44 8.86 7.24 11.55
CA LEU A 44 8.53 6.94 10.18
C LEU A 44 7.33 5.97 10.12
N ARG A 45 6.25 6.40 9.49
CA ARG A 45 4.99 5.65 9.39
C ARG A 45 4.58 5.36 7.96
N LYS A 46 5.12 6.11 6.99
CA LYS A 46 4.81 5.94 5.57
C LYS A 46 6.07 5.99 4.70
N ILE A 47 6.12 5.08 3.74
CA ILE A 47 7.15 5.08 2.69
C ILE A 47 6.48 5.23 1.32
N ASP A 48 7.06 6.10 0.49
CA ASP A 48 6.66 6.27 -0.90
C ASP A 48 7.81 5.86 -1.84
N LEU A 49 7.58 4.76 -2.55
CA LEU A 49 8.47 4.12 -3.50
C LEU A 49 8.04 4.39 -4.96
N ARG A 50 7.04 5.23 -5.23
CA ARG A 50 6.52 5.45 -6.60
C ARG A 50 7.58 5.94 -7.58
N HIS A 51 8.61 6.61 -7.07
CA HIS A 51 9.74 7.11 -7.85
C HIS A 51 10.99 6.22 -7.75
N ASN A 52 11.01 5.23 -6.85
CA ASN A 52 12.13 4.31 -6.70
C ASN A 52 12.12 3.27 -7.82
N THR A 53 13.29 3.02 -8.42
CA THR A 53 13.47 2.05 -9.51
C THR A 53 14.59 1.06 -9.23
N CYS A 54 15.15 1.06 -8.03
CA CYS A 54 16.32 0.27 -7.66
C CYS A 54 16.00 -0.81 -6.63
N MET A 55 14.89 -0.68 -5.91
CA MET A 55 14.48 -1.66 -4.91
C MET A 55 13.73 -2.83 -5.55
N ASP A 56 14.14 -4.04 -5.19
CA ASP A 56 13.43 -5.27 -5.51
C ASP A 56 12.41 -5.64 -4.41
N ALA A 57 11.69 -6.75 -4.61
CA ALA A 57 10.66 -7.21 -3.68
C ALA A 57 11.22 -7.54 -2.29
N ASP A 58 12.35 -8.25 -2.22
CA ASP A 58 12.97 -8.68 -0.96
C ASP A 58 13.42 -7.48 -0.14
N GLN A 59 13.94 -6.44 -0.80
CA GLN A 59 14.34 -5.19 -0.15
C GLN A 59 13.14 -4.39 0.37
N VAL A 60 12.03 -4.36 -0.37
CA VAL A 60 10.80 -3.71 0.13
C VAL A 60 10.20 -4.51 1.28
N ASP A 61 10.28 -5.84 1.25
CA ASP A 61 9.87 -6.68 2.37
C ASP A 61 10.71 -6.46 3.62
N ALA A 62 12.02 -6.31 3.45
CA ALA A 62 12.92 -5.95 4.54
C ALA A 62 12.55 -4.58 5.13
N LEU A 63 12.27 -3.57 4.29
CA LEU A 63 11.76 -2.26 4.74
C LEU A 63 10.49 -2.40 5.57
N CYS A 64 9.49 -3.12 5.04
CA CYS A 64 8.22 -3.32 5.72
C CYS A 64 8.44 -3.98 7.08
N ARG A 65 9.22 -5.06 7.16
CA ARG A 65 9.43 -5.82 8.40
C ARG A 65 10.27 -5.11 9.46
N GLN A 66 11.24 -4.30 9.05
CA GLN A 66 12.21 -3.72 10.00
C GLN A 66 11.88 -2.28 10.40
N LEU A 67 11.15 -1.54 9.57
CA LEU A 67 10.73 -0.18 9.88
C LEU A 67 9.32 -0.19 10.48
N PRO A 68 8.98 0.74 11.39
CA PRO A 68 7.66 0.81 12.02
C PRO A 68 6.57 1.38 11.09
N ILE A 69 6.63 1.05 9.80
CA ILE A 69 5.78 1.63 8.76
C ILE A 69 4.42 0.96 8.73
N ARG A 70 3.40 1.77 8.47
CA ARG A 70 1.99 1.35 8.35
C ARG A 70 1.43 1.63 6.95
N ALA A 71 2.11 2.44 6.16
CA ALA A 71 1.66 2.81 4.84
C ALA A 71 2.78 2.67 3.80
N VAL A 72 2.48 2.05 2.67
CA VAL A 72 3.38 1.98 1.52
C VAL A 72 2.66 2.44 0.26
N ALA A 73 3.30 3.36 -0.46
CA ALA A 73 2.93 3.70 -1.83
C ALA A 73 4.02 3.21 -2.78
N MET A 74 3.64 2.55 -3.87
CA MET A 74 4.56 2.03 -4.87
C MET A 74 4.01 2.25 -6.27
N ARG A 75 4.91 2.20 -7.26
CA ARG A 75 4.49 2.26 -8.66
C ARG A 75 3.83 0.94 -9.02
N THR A 76 4.64 -0.11 -9.17
CA THR A 76 4.19 -1.47 -9.48
C THR A 76 4.09 -2.28 -8.20
N TYR A 77 3.15 -3.23 -8.15
CA TYR A 77 3.09 -4.15 -7.02
C TYR A 77 4.34 -5.04 -6.97
N LEU A 78 4.99 -5.07 -5.82
CA LEU A 78 6.01 -6.05 -5.48
C LEU A 78 5.41 -7.02 -4.48
N PRO A 79 5.63 -8.34 -4.59
CA PRO A 79 5.17 -9.30 -3.60
C PRO A 79 5.80 -8.96 -2.26
N ILE A 80 4.99 -8.38 -1.37
CA ILE A 80 5.40 -7.96 -0.04
C ILE A 80 4.46 -8.50 1.03
N ASP A 81 4.98 -8.72 2.24
CA ASP A 81 4.19 -8.99 3.43
C ASP A 81 3.47 -7.72 3.90
N VAL A 82 2.15 -7.72 3.73
CA VAL A 82 1.25 -6.61 4.08
C VAL A 82 0.58 -6.79 5.45
N SER A 83 0.98 -7.79 6.24
CA SER A 83 0.34 -8.18 7.50
C SER A 83 0.31 -7.09 8.58
N GLN A 84 1.19 -6.10 8.47
CA GLN A 84 1.32 -4.99 9.42
C GLN A 84 0.93 -3.62 8.84
N LEU A 85 0.63 -3.58 7.54
CA LEU A 85 0.26 -2.36 6.84
C LEU A 85 -1.22 -2.06 7.06
N THR A 86 -1.53 -0.78 7.20
CA THR A 86 -2.90 -0.24 7.20
C THR A 86 -3.24 0.41 5.87
N GLU A 87 -2.25 0.87 5.10
CA GLU A 87 -2.44 1.50 3.79
C GLU A 87 -1.49 0.92 2.73
N LEU A 88 -2.05 0.48 1.61
CA LEU A 88 -1.31 0.08 0.41
C LEU A 88 -1.82 0.87 -0.80
N ARG A 89 -0.92 1.57 -1.49
CA ARG A 89 -1.25 2.30 -2.73
C ARG A 89 -0.32 1.89 -3.87
N ILE A 90 -0.88 1.46 -4.98
CA ILE A 90 -0.18 1.04 -6.19
C ILE A 90 -0.68 1.90 -7.34
N SER A 91 0.24 2.58 -8.01
CA SER A 91 -0.10 3.58 -9.04
C SER A 91 -0.01 3.03 -10.47
N ASP A 92 0.58 1.86 -10.67
CA ASP A 92 0.83 1.30 -12.00
C ASP A 92 -0.46 0.91 -12.71
N GLU A 93 -0.45 1.18 -14.01
CA GLU A 93 -1.61 1.06 -14.87
C GLU A 93 -1.81 -0.34 -15.45
N VAL A 94 -0.88 -1.25 -15.21
CA VAL A 94 -0.81 -2.52 -15.95
C VAL A 94 -0.95 -3.74 -15.05
N SER A 95 -0.59 -3.63 -13.77
CA SER A 95 -0.59 -4.78 -12.86
C SER A 95 -1.95 -5.01 -12.22
N THR A 96 -2.46 -6.23 -12.34
CA THR A 96 -3.55 -6.73 -11.49
C THR A 96 -3.01 -7.01 -10.09
N LEU A 97 -3.73 -6.52 -9.08
CA LEU A 97 -3.44 -6.82 -7.69
C LEU A 97 -3.55 -8.34 -7.47
N PRO A 98 -2.51 -9.01 -6.93
CA PRO A 98 -2.64 -10.40 -6.54
C PRO A 98 -3.59 -10.53 -5.35
N THR A 99 -3.96 -11.76 -5.00
CA THR A 99 -4.69 -12.02 -3.76
C THR A 99 -3.87 -11.53 -2.57
N LEU A 100 -4.38 -10.52 -1.88
CA LEU A 100 -3.83 -10.03 -0.63
C LEU A 100 -4.55 -10.68 0.54
N SER A 101 -3.86 -10.85 1.67
CA SER A 101 -4.46 -11.23 2.94
C SER A 101 -3.85 -10.37 4.04
N SER A 102 -4.70 -9.70 4.82
CA SER A 102 -4.25 -8.83 5.90
C SER A 102 -5.39 -8.51 6.86
N ASP A 103 -5.16 -8.70 8.15
CA ASP A 103 -6.09 -8.32 9.21
C ASP A 103 -5.98 -6.84 9.61
N THR A 104 -5.01 -6.11 9.05
CA THR A 104 -4.73 -4.71 9.39
C THR A 104 -4.98 -3.72 8.26
N LEU A 105 -5.00 -4.17 7.00
CA LEU A 105 -5.22 -3.28 5.86
C LEU A 105 -6.60 -2.63 5.94
N GLU A 106 -6.60 -1.30 5.94
CA GLU A 106 -7.78 -0.45 5.99
C GLU A 106 -8.00 0.29 4.66
N ILE A 107 -6.90 0.59 3.95
CA ILE A 107 -6.91 1.34 2.70
C ILE A 107 -6.13 0.56 1.64
N VAL A 108 -6.78 0.24 0.52
CA VAL A 108 -6.14 -0.31 -0.68
C VAL A 108 -6.50 0.54 -1.88
N SER A 109 -5.49 1.00 -2.60
CA SER A 109 -5.63 1.64 -3.90
C SER A 109 -4.78 0.90 -4.91
N ALA A 110 -5.38 0.34 -5.94
CA ALA A 110 -4.71 -0.33 -7.06
C ALA A 110 -5.55 -0.14 -8.31
N ARG A 111 -5.05 -0.39 -9.52
CA ARG A 111 -5.89 -0.19 -10.71
C ARG A 111 -6.87 -1.33 -10.95
N PHE A 112 -6.40 -2.57 -10.82
CA PHE A 112 -7.15 -3.79 -11.11
C PHE A 112 -7.03 -4.81 -9.98
N THR A 113 -8.02 -5.70 -9.86
CA THR A 113 -7.98 -6.90 -9.00
C THR A 113 -8.67 -8.05 -9.73
N HIS A 114 -8.35 -9.29 -9.36
CA HIS A 114 -9.03 -10.47 -9.88
C HIS A 114 -10.45 -10.66 -9.30
N SER A 115 -10.66 -10.23 -8.05
CA SER A 115 -11.94 -10.27 -7.38
C SER A 115 -11.99 -9.17 -6.33
N VAL A 116 -13.04 -8.34 -6.39
CA VAL A 116 -13.27 -7.30 -5.39
C VAL A 116 -13.77 -7.96 -4.10
N GLN A 117 -14.69 -8.91 -4.21
CA GLN A 117 -15.19 -9.65 -3.05
C GLN A 117 -14.08 -10.45 -2.36
N GLY A 118 -13.23 -11.18 -3.11
CA GLY A 118 -12.14 -11.94 -2.53
C GLY A 118 -11.13 -11.08 -1.77
N LEU A 119 -10.91 -9.84 -2.22
CA LEU A 119 -10.11 -8.86 -1.49
C LEU A 119 -10.79 -8.40 -0.19
N LEU A 120 -12.10 -8.15 -0.22
CA LEU A 120 -12.88 -7.80 0.98
C LEU A 120 -12.92 -8.94 2.01
N ASP A 121 -13.03 -10.18 1.54
CA ASP A 121 -13.03 -11.38 2.41
C ASP A 121 -11.66 -11.60 3.07
N SER A 122 -10.58 -11.32 2.34
CA SER A 122 -9.20 -11.52 2.82
C SER A 122 -8.64 -10.30 3.57
N CYS A 123 -9.34 -9.17 3.54
CA CYS A 123 -8.98 -7.94 4.25
C CYS A 123 -10.19 -7.40 5.03
N PRO A 124 -10.56 -8.03 6.16
CA PRO A 124 -11.83 -7.74 6.85
C PRO A 124 -11.94 -6.32 7.39
N ARG A 125 -10.82 -5.60 7.59
CA ARG A 125 -10.78 -4.20 8.04
C ARG A 125 -10.80 -3.18 6.91
N LEU A 126 -10.83 -3.62 5.66
CA LEU A 126 -10.75 -2.74 4.51
C LEU A 126 -11.96 -1.80 4.45
N CYS A 127 -11.72 -0.53 4.72
CA CYS A 127 -12.74 0.51 4.76
C CYS A 127 -12.70 1.44 3.55
N GLU A 128 -11.55 1.54 2.87
CA GLU A 128 -11.40 2.29 1.63
C GLU A 128 -10.75 1.40 0.56
N LEU A 129 -11.48 1.20 -0.54
CA LEU A 129 -11.00 0.45 -1.69
C LEU A 129 -11.16 1.30 -2.95
N ARG A 130 -10.04 1.60 -3.63
CA ARG A 130 -10.03 2.33 -4.91
C ARG A 130 -9.43 1.46 -6.00
N LEU A 131 -10.23 1.21 -7.03
CA LEU A 131 -9.98 0.34 -8.17
C LEU A 131 -10.45 1.01 -9.48
N PRO A 132 -9.85 2.13 -9.91
CA PRO A 132 -10.33 2.93 -11.05
C PRO A 132 -10.31 2.19 -12.40
N GLY A 133 -9.70 1.01 -12.50
CA GLY A 133 -9.74 0.17 -13.70
C GLY A 133 -10.78 -0.95 -13.66
N VAL A 134 -11.51 -1.12 -12.54
CA VAL A 134 -12.44 -2.24 -12.36
C VAL A 134 -13.86 -1.83 -12.69
N GLN A 135 -14.53 -2.64 -13.50
CA GLN A 135 -15.98 -2.61 -13.63
C GLN A 135 -16.58 -3.62 -12.67
N LEU A 136 -17.43 -3.17 -11.77
CA LEU A 136 -18.06 -4.02 -10.76
C LEU A 136 -19.26 -4.75 -11.36
N ASN A 137 -19.09 -6.05 -11.60
CA ASN A 137 -20.08 -6.96 -12.15
C ASN A 137 -20.46 -8.09 -11.17
N GLU A 138 -20.12 -7.91 -9.89
CA GLU A 138 -20.40 -8.87 -8.82
C GLU A 138 -21.08 -8.16 -7.63
N ARG A 139 -21.76 -8.96 -6.78
CA ARG A 139 -22.33 -8.45 -5.53
C ARG A 139 -21.28 -8.45 -4.43
N LEU A 140 -21.11 -7.30 -3.81
CA LEU A 140 -20.20 -7.11 -2.70
C LEU A 140 -20.89 -7.29 -1.36
N ARG A 141 -20.16 -7.84 -0.41
CA ARG A 141 -20.53 -7.98 1.00
C ARG A 141 -19.38 -7.45 1.83
N SER A 142 -19.62 -6.37 2.55
CA SER A 142 -18.66 -5.85 3.51
C SER A 142 -19.34 -5.04 4.60
N THR A 143 -18.99 -5.34 5.84
CA THR A 143 -19.42 -4.56 7.01
C THR A 143 -18.43 -3.46 7.38
N SER A 144 -17.25 -3.40 6.75
CA SER A 144 -16.21 -2.41 7.04
C SER A 144 -16.07 -1.35 5.94
N LEU A 145 -16.44 -1.68 4.69
CA LEU A 145 -16.27 -0.80 3.54
C LEU A 145 -17.13 0.47 3.67
N ARG A 146 -16.47 1.62 3.59
CA ARG A 146 -17.04 2.97 3.69
C ARG A 146 -16.88 3.78 2.41
N THR A 147 -15.75 3.58 1.74
CA THR A 147 -15.40 4.22 0.47
C THR A 147 -15.09 3.17 -0.58
N LEU A 148 -15.79 3.23 -1.71
CA LEU A 148 -15.51 2.43 -2.90
C LEU A 148 -15.24 3.35 -4.08
N GLY A 149 -14.15 3.10 -4.81
CA GLY A 149 -13.90 3.70 -6.11
C GLY A 149 -13.75 2.61 -7.16
N VAL A 150 -14.56 2.65 -8.21
CA VAL A 150 -14.52 1.75 -9.37
C VAL A 150 -14.78 2.55 -10.63
N CYS A 151 -14.55 1.99 -11.82
CA CYS A 151 -14.82 2.66 -13.10
C CYS A 151 -16.32 2.69 -13.43
N ASP A 152 -17.01 1.59 -13.13
CA ASP A 152 -18.43 1.41 -13.46
C ASP A 152 -19.05 0.33 -12.57
N ILE A 153 -20.37 0.32 -12.43
CA ILE A 153 -21.13 -0.72 -11.74
C ILE A 153 -22.23 -1.21 -12.67
N THR A 154 -22.12 -2.47 -13.06
CA THR A 154 -23.07 -3.11 -14.00
C THR A 154 -24.06 -4.04 -13.30
N GLU A 155 -23.74 -4.53 -12.10
CA GLU A 155 -24.65 -5.32 -11.27
C GLU A 155 -25.59 -4.40 -10.46
N GLU A 156 -26.89 -4.43 -10.76
CA GLU A 156 -27.93 -3.55 -10.18
C GLU A 156 -27.95 -3.56 -8.64
N ARG A 157 -27.57 -4.69 -8.04
CA ARG A 157 -27.58 -4.92 -6.58
C ARG A 157 -26.19 -5.11 -6.01
N ALA A 158 -25.18 -4.56 -6.66
CA ALA A 158 -23.78 -4.79 -6.29
C ALA A 158 -23.46 -4.37 -4.85
N LEU A 159 -24.14 -3.34 -4.34
CA LEU A 159 -23.81 -2.67 -3.08
C LEU A 159 -24.85 -2.87 -1.97
N GLU A 160 -25.91 -3.68 -2.19
CA GLU A 160 -27.00 -3.88 -1.21
C GLU A 160 -26.51 -4.44 0.13
N LEU A 161 -25.38 -5.16 0.14
CA LEU A 161 -24.81 -5.81 1.33
C LEU A 161 -23.56 -5.08 1.86
N CYS A 162 -23.46 -3.78 1.58
CA CYS A 162 -22.42 -2.88 2.10
C CYS A 162 -23.05 -1.76 2.94
N PRO A 163 -23.63 -2.06 4.12
CA PRO A 163 -24.47 -1.11 4.88
C PRO A 163 -23.74 0.15 5.38
N ASN A 164 -22.40 0.12 5.42
CA ASN A 164 -21.58 1.24 5.88
C ASN A 164 -20.98 2.08 4.73
N LEU A 165 -21.26 1.72 3.47
CA LEU A 165 -20.78 2.44 2.31
C LEU A 165 -21.48 3.79 2.22
N HIS A 166 -20.72 4.88 2.31
CA HIS A 166 -21.24 6.24 2.22
C HIS A 166 -20.54 7.09 1.15
N THR A 167 -19.41 6.63 0.62
CA THR A 167 -18.67 7.30 -0.45
C THR A 167 -18.50 6.36 -1.63
N LEU A 168 -19.00 6.78 -2.80
CA LEU A 168 -18.81 6.08 -4.07
C LEU A 168 -18.13 7.01 -5.07
N HIS A 169 -17.03 6.55 -5.67
CA HIS A 169 -16.36 7.19 -6.78
C HIS A 169 -16.54 6.32 -8.03
N LEU A 170 -17.07 6.94 -9.09
CA LEU A 170 -17.21 6.37 -10.44
C LEU A 170 -16.37 7.19 -11.41
#